data_AF-A0A414X7Z0-F1
#
_entry.id   AF-A0A414X7Z0-F1
#
_cell.length_a   1.000
_cell.length_b   1.000
_cell.length_c   1.000
_cell.angle_alpha   90.00
_cell.angle_beta   90.00
_cell.angle_gamma   90.00
#
_symmetry.space_group_name_H-M   'P 1'
#
loop_
_entity.id
_entity.type
_entity.pdbx_description
1 polymer ?
#
loop_
_entity_poly.entity_id
_entity_poly.type
_entity_poly.pdbx_seq_one_letter_code
_entity_poly.pdbx_strand_id
1 'polypeptide(L)'
;MKQYNRIMLGEGGRFIKDCLENNYIGVNFLKDTDLTNISHTDESAWKQELVNKYLLAKPEKSAATARMAVGFMWTVCYGLKIGDIVIAPNGEGGYCVAEITGNYYYAQGKELSHRRTVKWLNVVIQRRAMSQKLQNSTGSIGTCCNISKYADELEYLIAAGTPASTVVVQQKTETFKERSLHRLLSNYLLGKNILSKTIFHESSTRVDQAQKWVHPDMVGVEFNEFQEFATRSLLKAAETKEYVALYSYELKRTIENDHQLKEYFFQALSNSSWANYGYLVAFDINEDIMEEMERLNRSFGIGVIKLSPYSDNTLELFPARKNELDYYTIDKLCRINNDFKNFITKSTKVLNAQAEVLEDVKSGLQKFCDRGFSSQEEILEYCNENHIPC
;
A
#
# COMPACT_ATOMS: atom_id res chain seq x y z
N MET A 1 -12.57 12.03 35.39
CA MET A 1 -13.01 11.19 34.25
C MET A 1 -11.77 10.75 33.51
N LYS A 2 -11.65 9.46 33.18
CA LYS A 2 -10.49 8.91 32.46
C LYS A 2 -10.42 9.52 31.06
N GLN A 3 -9.23 9.97 30.64
CA GLN A 3 -9.03 10.51 29.30
C GLN A 3 -8.52 9.44 28.34
N TYR A 4 -8.85 9.64 27.07
CA TYR A 4 -8.36 8.84 25.95
C TYR A 4 -7.67 9.76 24.94
N ASN A 5 -6.43 9.43 24.58
CA ASN A 5 -5.66 10.19 23.60
C ASN A 5 -5.00 9.29 22.58
N ARG A 6 -5.00 9.68 21.31
CA ARG A 6 -4.12 9.09 20.31
C ARG A 6 -2.80 9.83 20.29
N ILE A 7 -1.69 9.10 20.36
CA ILE A 7 -0.32 9.66 20.36
C ILE A 7 0.49 9.11 19.19
N MET A 8 1.06 10.00 18.38
CA MET A 8 2.05 9.66 17.36
C MET A 8 3.45 9.59 17.98
N LEU A 9 4.02 8.40 18.05
CA LEU A 9 5.37 8.17 18.55
C LEU A 9 6.40 8.40 17.45
N GLY A 10 6.58 9.68 17.10
CA GLY A 10 7.38 10.14 15.97
C GLY A 10 6.64 10.13 14.63
N GLU A 11 7.29 10.67 13.60
CA GLU A 11 6.76 10.66 12.24
C GLU A 11 6.50 9.23 11.77
N GLY A 12 5.29 8.98 11.25
CA GLY A 12 4.85 7.63 10.88
C GLY A 12 4.81 6.60 12.01
N GLY A 13 4.93 7.01 13.28
CA GLY A 13 5.03 6.07 14.41
C GLY A 13 6.36 5.34 14.51
N ARG A 14 7.44 5.87 13.89
CA ARG A 14 8.76 5.21 13.79
C ARG A 14 9.35 4.68 15.10
N PHE A 15 8.93 5.21 16.25
CA PHE A 15 9.45 4.80 17.57
C PHE A 15 8.54 3.83 18.33
N ILE A 16 7.46 3.34 17.72
CA ILE A 16 6.51 2.43 18.39
C ILE A 16 7.21 1.19 18.98
N LYS A 17 8.16 0.59 18.26
CA LYS A 17 8.89 -0.60 18.71
C LYS A 17 9.68 -0.35 20.00
N ASP A 18 10.48 0.71 20.02
CA ASP A 18 11.27 1.10 21.20
C ASP A 18 10.37 1.45 22.39
N CYS A 19 9.22 2.08 22.13
CA CYS A 19 8.23 2.44 23.16
C CYS A 19 7.54 1.21 23.77
N LEU A 20 7.24 0.18 22.96
CA LEU A 20 6.69 -1.09 23.41
C LEU A 20 7.68 -1.86 24.27
N GLU A 21 8.93 -1.99 23.81
CA GLU A 21 9.99 -2.72 24.52
C GLU A 21 10.35 -2.07 25.86
N ASN A 22 10.34 -0.74 25.92
CA ASN A 22 10.79 0.02 27.10
C ASN A 22 9.64 0.65 27.91
N ASN A 23 8.38 0.29 27.64
CA ASN A 23 7.21 0.68 28.43
C ASN A 23 7.07 2.20 28.65
N TYR A 24 7.19 2.98 27.58
CA TYR A 24 7.01 4.43 27.65
C TYR A 24 6.26 5.00 26.44
N ILE A 25 5.73 6.20 26.60
CA ILE A 25 5.35 7.11 25.50
C ILE A 25 6.15 8.39 25.61
N GLY A 26 6.36 9.08 24.50
CA GLY A 26 7.08 10.35 24.57
C GLY A 26 6.99 11.23 23.32
N VAL A 27 7.58 12.42 23.45
CA VAL A 27 7.67 13.45 22.40
C VAL A 27 9.07 14.05 22.38
N ASN A 28 9.45 14.67 21.25
CA ASN A 28 10.81 15.19 21.02
C ASN A 28 10.87 16.70 20.73
N PHE A 29 9.84 17.45 21.11
CA PHE A 29 9.88 18.92 21.04
C PHE A 29 10.85 19.44 22.09
N LEU A 30 11.71 20.40 21.76
CA LEU A 30 12.76 20.91 22.68
C LEU A 30 13.60 19.80 23.32
N LYS A 31 14.03 18.82 22.51
CA LYS A 31 14.66 17.57 22.97
C LYS A 31 15.77 17.72 24.01
N ASP A 32 16.53 18.82 23.96
CA ASP A 32 17.69 19.12 24.81
C ASP A 32 17.35 19.99 26.04
N THR A 33 16.06 20.28 26.29
CA THR A 33 15.60 21.11 27.41
C THR A 33 14.91 20.26 28.46
N ASP A 34 15.55 20.03 29.61
CA ASP A 34 14.90 19.34 30.73
C ASP A 34 13.76 20.21 31.32
N LEU A 35 12.55 19.65 31.37
CA LEU A 35 11.35 20.34 31.85
C LEU A 35 11.09 20.11 33.35
N THR A 36 11.88 19.25 34.02
CA THR A 36 11.65 18.79 35.39
C THR A 36 11.59 19.94 36.39
N ASN A 37 12.42 20.96 36.21
CA ASN A 37 12.51 22.12 37.11
C ASN A 37 11.67 23.31 36.66
N ILE A 38 10.87 23.17 35.59
CA ILE A 38 9.99 24.23 35.11
C ILE A 38 8.62 24.07 35.78
N SER A 39 8.16 25.12 36.47
CA SER A 39 6.86 25.11 37.14
C SER A 39 5.73 24.92 36.14
N HIS A 40 4.93 23.87 36.34
CA HIS A 40 3.81 23.47 35.48
C HIS A 40 2.46 23.58 36.21
N THR A 41 2.38 24.40 37.27
CA THR A 41 1.13 24.62 38.02
C THR A 41 0.13 25.48 37.26
N ASP A 42 0.63 26.39 36.41
CA ASP A 42 -0.17 27.21 35.50
C ASP A 42 0.16 26.83 34.06
N GLU A 43 -0.80 26.19 33.40
CA GLU A 43 -0.69 25.74 32.00
C GLU A 43 -0.43 26.89 31.02
N SER A 44 -1.07 28.04 31.20
CA SER A 44 -0.96 29.16 30.29
C SER A 44 0.42 29.79 30.40
N ALA A 45 0.89 30.02 31.63
CA ALA A 45 2.23 30.54 31.90
C ALA A 45 3.32 29.59 31.37
N TRP A 46 3.17 28.28 31.63
CA TRP A 46 4.10 27.27 31.14
C TRP A 46 4.16 27.25 29.61
N LYS A 47 3.01 27.27 28.92
CA LYS A 47 2.99 27.28 27.46
C LYS A 47 3.62 28.54 26.88
N GLN A 48 3.36 29.71 27.46
CA GLN A 48 3.97 30.96 27.01
C GLN A 48 5.51 30.93 27.13
N GLU A 49 6.04 30.48 28.27
CA GLU A 49 7.48 30.34 28.48
C GLU A 49 8.11 29.41 27.45
N LEU A 50 7.51 28.23 27.24
CA LEU A 50 8.06 27.20 26.36
C LEU A 50 7.90 27.54 24.87
N VAL A 51 6.87 28.30 24.49
CA VAL A 51 6.74 28.83 23.12
C VAL A 51 7.88 29.78 22.80
N ASN A 52 8.24 30.67 23.73
CA ASN A 52 9.38 31.57 23.55
C ASN A 52 10.69 30.79 23.41
N LYS A 53 10.93 29.81 24.29
CA LYS A 53 12.10 28.90 24.19
C LYS A 53 12.14 28.13 22.87
N TYR A 54 10.99 27.64 22.40
CA TYR A 54 10.88 26.93 21.12
C TYR A 54 11.27 27.81 19.93
N LEU A 55 10.78 29.05 19.88
CA LEU A 55 11.09 30.00 18.81
C LEU A 55 12.55 30.43 18.83
N LEU A 56 13.17 30.57 20.01
CA LEU A 56 14.60 30.85 20.12
C LEU A 56 15.46 29.69 19.60
N ALA A 57 15.08 28.45 19.90
CA ALA A 57 15.78 27.26 19.40
C ALA A 57 15.53 26.99 17.91
N LYS A 58 14.39 27.45 17.37
CA LYS A 58 13.95 27.23 15.98
C LYS A 58 13.36 28.52 15.39
N PRO A 59 14.20 29.52 15.09
CA PRO A 59 13.75 30.84 14.62
C PRO A 59 13.06 30.80 13.25
N GLU A 60 13.24 29.72 12.48
CA GLU A 60 12.59 29.50 11.19
C GLU A 60 11.11 29.08 11.29
N LYS A 61 10.62 28.74 12.49
CA LYS A 61 9.25 28.26 12.70
C LYS A 61 8.30 29.40 13.07
N SER A 62 7.05 29.30 12.62
CA SER A 62 6.01 30.26 12.97
C SER A 62 5.54 30.12 14.42
N ALA A 63 5.02 31.21 14.98
CA ALA A 63 4.40 31.21 16.31
C ALA A 63 3.21 30.25 16.42
N ALA A 64 2.49 29.98 15.32
CA ALA A 64 1.42 28.99 15.29
C ALA A 64 1.98 27.57 15.48
N THR A 65 3.04 27.21 14.75
CA THR A 65 3.71 25.90 14.88
C THR A 65 4.31 25.70 16.27
N ALA A 66 4.93 26.74 16.84
CA ALA A 66 5.48 26.68 18.20
C ALA A 66 4.37 26.41 19.23
N ARG A 67 3.24 27.12 19.15
CA ARG A 67 2.08 26.90 20.05
C ARG A 67 1.52 25.48 19.94
N MET A 68 1.39 24.94 18.73
CA MET A 68 0.94 23.55 18.54
C MET A 68 1.92 22.53 19.14
N ALA A 69 3.21 22.66 18.83
CA ALA A 69 4.25 21.77 19.33
C ALA A 69 4.31 21.75 20.88
N VAL A 70 4.29 22.93 21.49
CA VAL A 70 4.27 23.09 22.95
C VAL A 70 2.95 22.57 23.54
N GLY A 71 1.82 22.70 22.84
CA GLY A 71 0.53 22.12 23.24
C GLY A 71 0.54 20.59 23.27
N PHE A 72 1.14 19.94 22.26
CA PHE A 72 1.32 18.49 22.27
C PHE A 72 2.29 18.04 23.37
N MET A 73 3.38 18.78 23.56
CA MET A 73 4.33 18.52 24.63
C MET A 73 3.68 18.61 26.00
N TRP A 74 2.88 19.65 26.25
CA TRP A 74 2.09 19.78 27.48
C TRP A 74 1.18 18.56 27.68
N THR A 75 0.44 18.16 26.64
CA THR A 75 -0.51 17.05 26.72
C THR A 75 0.17 15.76 27.18
N VAL A 76 1.32 15.41 26.59
CA VAL A 76 2.05 14.20 26.96
C VAL A 76 2.73 14.32 28.32
N CYS A 77 3.38 15.44 28.63
CA CYS A 77 4.14 15.60 29.87
C CYS A 77 3.23 15.75 31.09
N TYR A 78 2.21 16.61 31.01
CA TYR A 78 1.49 17.11 32.18
C TYR A 78 -0.04 17.07 32.04
N GLY A 79 -0.57 17.07 30.81
CA GLY A 79 -2.01 17.09 30.54
C GLY A 79 -2.69 15.75 30.83
N LEU A 80 -2.10 14.65 30.37
CA LEU A 80 -2.53 13.30 30.69
C LEU A 80 -2.15 12.95 32.14
N LYS A 81 -2.88 12.05 32.79
CA LYS A 81 -2.68 11.63 34.19
C LYS A 81 -2.51 10.11 34.28
N ILE A 82 -2.04 9.64 35.43
CA ILE A 82 -1.94 8.20 35.71
C ILE A 82 -3.36 7.60 35.63
N GLY A 83 -3.50 6.47 34.95
CA GLY A 83 -4.77 5.79 34.68
C GLY A 83 -5.47 6.23 33.38
N ASP A 84 -5.00 7.29 32.70
CA ASP A 84 -5.48 7.64 31.37
C ASP A 84 -4.99 6.63 30.32
N ILE A 85 -5.78 6.46 29.26
CA ILE A 85 -5.50 5.51 28.19
C ILE A 85 -4.97 6.26 26.97
N VAL A 86 -3.93 5.69 26.37
CA VAL A 86 -3.36 6.17 25.13
C VAL A 86 -3.39 5.06 24.09
N ILE A 87 -3.65 5.45 22.85
CA ILE A 87 -3.51 4.55 21.71
C ILE A 87 -2.44 5.11 20.76
N ALA A 88 -1.57 4.24 20.28
CA ALA A 88 -0.49 4.63 19.37
C ALA A 88 -0.54 3.73 18.12
N PRO A 89 -0.48 4.29 16.89
CA PRO A 89 -0.54 3.48 15.69
C PRO A 89 0.67 2.54 15.63
N ASN A 90 0.43 1.30 15.20
CA ASN A 90 1.47 0.28 15.06
C ASN A 90 2.17 0.32 13.68
N GLY A 91 1.66 1.11 12.74
CA GLY A 91 2.15 1.18 11.36
C GLY A 91 1.56 0.13 10.41
N GLU A 92 0.66 -0.73 10.91
CA GLU A 92 0.05 -1.86 10.20
C GLU A 92 -1.48 -1.78 10.23
N GLY A 93 -2.04 -0.55 10.25
CA GLY A 93 -3.48 -0.33 10.30
C GLY A 93 -4.14 -0.61 11.66
N GLY A 94 -3.37 -0.78 12.73
CA GLY A 94 -3.84 -0.98 14.10
C GLY A 94 -3.30 0.04 15.10
N TYR A 95 -3.83 0.03 16.30
CA TYR A 95 -3.40 0.89 17.41
C TYR A 95 -3.10 0.07 18.66
N CYS A 96 -1.87 0.14 19.14
CA CYS A 96 -1.45 -0.43 20.43
C CYS A 96 -2.03 0.41 21.57
N VAL A 97 -2.55 -0.26 22.60
CA VAL A 97 -3.20 0.39 23.74
C VAL A 97 -2.28 0.37 24.95
N ALA A 98 -2.12 1.52 25.61
CA ALA A 98 -1.37 1.66 26.84
C ALA A 98 -2.16 2.43 27.89
N GLU A 99 -1.95 2.06 29.16
CA GLU A 99 -2.37 2.83 30.31
C GLU A 99 -1.18 3.58 30.87
N ILE A 100 -1.35 4.86 31.21
CA ILE A 100 -0.29 5.65 31.81
C ILE A 100 -0.09 5.27 33.28
N THR A 101 1.14 4.90 33.65
CA THR A 101 1.47 4.38 34.98
C THR A 101 2.40 5.26 35.79
N GLY A 102 3.10 6.22 35.18
CA GLY A 102 4.03 7.09 35.90
C GLY A 102 4.04 8.52 35.40
N ASN A 103 4.64 9.40 36.19
CA ASN A 103 4.74 10.83 35.90
C ASN A 103 5.75 11.13 34.78
N TYR A 104 5.80 12.39 34.36
CA TYR A 104 6.83 12.88 33.45
C TYR A 104 8.24 12.55 33.97
N TYR A 105 9.12 12.16 33.05
CA TYR A 105 10.56 12.15 33.28
C TYR A 105 11.30 12.51 31.99
N TYR A 106 12.51 13.01 32.16
CA TYR A 106 13.39 13.41 31.07
C TYR A 106 14.44 12.33 30.79
N ALA A 107 14.50 11.84 29.55
CA ALA A 107 15.50 10.90 29.07
C ALA A 107 16.56 11.64 28.25
N GLN A 108 17.57 12.15 28.94
CA GLN A 108 18.64 12.94 28.34
C GLN A 108 19.36 12.18 27.21
N GLY A 109 19.53 12.84 26.06
CA GLY A 109 20.25 12.31 24.91
C GLY A 109 19.54 11.16 24.17
N LYS A 110 18.29 10.85 24.49
CA LYS A 110 17.48 9.83 23.80
C LYS A 110 16.44 10.48 22.88
N GLU A 111 16.02 9.75 21.84
CA GLU A 111 14.85 10.13 21.05
C GLU A 111 13.58 10.05 21.90
N LEU A 112 12.60 10.89 21.58
CA LEU A 112 11.42 11.11 22.42
C LEU A 112 11.84 11.40 23.88
N SER A 113 12.67 12.41 24.11
CA SER A 113 13.31 12.64 25.41
C SER A 113 12.33 13.04 26.52
N HIS A 114 11.14 13.51 26.18
CA HIS A 114 10.08 13.80 27.15
C HIS A 114 9.11 12.64 27.25
N ARG A 115 9.17 11.90 28.36
CA ARG A 115 8.55 10.58 28.48
C ARG A 115 7.57 10.47 29.63
N ARG A 116 6.66 9.51 29.51
CA ARG A 116 5.88 8.94 30.60
C ARG A 116 5.95 7.42 30.54
N THR A 117 6.04 6.78 31.71
CA THR A 117 5.96 5.33 31.77
C THR A 117 4.51 4.88 31.58
N VAL A 118 4.35 3.79 30.84
CA VAL A 118 3.05 3.21 30.52
C VAL A 118 3.10 1.70 30.70
N LYS A 119 1.94 1.11 30.95
CA LYS A 119 1.72 -0.33 30.81
C LYS A 119 0.97 -0.56 29.50
N TRP A 120 1.63 -1.20 28.54
CA TRP A 120 0.97 -1.69 27.34
C TRP A 120 0.00 -2.81 27.71
N LEU A 121 -1.26 -2.68 27.29
CA LEU A 121 -2.33 -3.62 27.67
C LEU A 121 -2.32 -4.90 26.84
N ASN A 122 -1.32 -5.07 25.98
CA ASN A 122 -1.21 -6.20 25.06
C ASN A 122 -2.51 -6.39 24.25
N VAL A 123 -3.06 -5.28 23.73
CA VAL A 123 -4.26 -5.24 22.90
C VAL A 123 -3.98 -4.34 21.70
N VAL A 124 -4.43 -4.77 20.52
CA VAL A 124 -4.40 -3.96 19.29
C VAL A 124 -5.83 -3.69 18.83
N ILE A 125 -6.20 -2.42 18.75
CA ILE A 125 -7.46 -2.00 18.14
C ILE A 125 -7.23 -1.85 16.64
N GLN A 126 -7.85 -2.73 15.85
CA GLN A 126 -7.79 -2.64 14.40
C GLN A 126 -8.57 -1.40 13.92
N ARG A 127 -7.97 -0.57 13.05
CA ARG A 127 -8.61 0.67 12.58
C ARG A 127 -9.95 0.39 11.91
N ARG A 128 -10.07 -0.69 11.15
CA ARG A 128 -11.31 -1.15 10.51
C ARG A 128 -12.45 -1.47 11.49
N ALA A 129 -12.13 -1.77 12.75
CA ALA A 129 -13.13 -2.05 13.79
C ALA A 129 -13.66 -0.76 14.45
N MET A 130 -13.00 0.38 14.24
CA MET A 130 -13.45 1.68 14.73
C MET A 130 -14.57 2.23 13.85
N SER A 131 -15.49 2.98 14.44
CA SER A 131 -16.46 3.80 13.75
C SER A 131 -15.78 4.85 12.88
N GLN A 132 -16.44 5.25 11.78
CA GLN A 132 -15.89 6.27 10.88
C GLN A 132 -15.48 7.56 11.61
N LYS A 133 -16.25 7.96 12.64
CA LYS A 133 -15.97 9.17 13.41
C LYS A 133 -14.70 9.03 14.25
N LEU A 134 -14.50 7.86 14.87
CA LEU A 134 -13.29 7.56 15.61
C LEU A 134 -12.09 7.45 14.65
N GLN A 135 -12.23 6.76 13.51
CA GLN A 135 -11.19 6.68 12.46
C GLN A 135 -10.74 8.07 11.99
N ASN A 136 -11.68 8.97 11.72
CA ASN A 136 -11.36 10.34 11.30
C ASN A 136 -10.60 11.11 12.39
N SER A 137 -10.93 10.86 13.66
CA SER A 137 -10.27 11.51 14.80
C SER A 137 -8.86 10.94 15.02
N THR A 138 -8.70 9.63 14.96
CA THR A 138 -7.41 8.94 15.14
C THR A 138 -6.48 9.11 13.93
N GLY A 139 -7.01 9.43 12.76
CA GLY A 139 -6.27 9.74 11.53
C GLY A 139 -5.71 11.18 11.42
N SER A 140 -5.97 12.05 12.39
CA SER A 140 -5.43 13.43 12.37
C SER A 140 -3.89 13.45 12.33
N ILE A 141 -3.29 14.41 11.62
CA ILE A 141 -1.83 14.47 11.41
C ILE A 141 -1.06 14.91 12.68
N GLY A 142 -1.75 15.53 13.65
CA GLY A 142 -1.12 16.04 14.88
C GLY A 142 -0.53 14.95 15.79
N THR A 143 0.42 15.32 16.65
CA THR A 143 1.08 14.37 17.58
C THR A 143 0.11 13.81 18.62
N CYS A 144 -0.78 14.64 19.16
CA CYS A 144 -1.82 14.21 20.10
C CYS A 144 -3.20 14.50 19.51
N CYS A 145 -4.16 13.64 19.78
CA CYS A 145 -5.57 13.89 19.50
C CYS A 145 -6.42 13.37 20.65
N ASN A 146 -7.17 14.27 21.30
CA ASN A 146 -8.11 13.88 22.34
C ASN A 146 -9.30 13.15 21.70
N ILE A 147 -9.47 11.89 22.09
CA ILE A 147 -10.52 11.00 21.60
C ILE A 147 -11.43 10.52 22.75
N SER A 148 -11.40 11.23 23.89
CA SER A 148 -12.20 10.89 25.09
C SER A 148 -13.71 10.89 24.83
N LYS A 149 -14.16 11.58 23.77
CA LYS A 149 -15.56 11.53 23.31
C LYS A 149 -16.00 10.12 22.88
N TYR A 150 -15.06 9.26 22.51
CA TYR A 150 -15.31 7.88 22.05
C TYR A 150 -14.96 6.84 23.13
N ALA A 151 -14.97 7.24 24.41
CA ALA A 151 -14.57 6.36 25.52
C ALA A 151 -15.30 5.02 25.50
N ASP A 152 -16.64 5.02 25.38
CA ASP A 152 -17.45 3.79 25.38
C ASP A 152 -17.06 2.84 24.23
N GLU A 153 -16.83 3.40 23.04
CA GLU A 153 -16.39 2.63 21.86
C GLU A 153 -14.98 2.07 22.08
N LEU A 154 -14.06 2.86 22.61
CA LEU A 154 -12.70 2.44 22.89
C LEU A 154 -12.67 1.35 23.97
N GLU A 155 -13.46 1.47 25.03
CA GLU A 155 -13.56 0.45 26.08
C GLU A 155 -14.09 -0.88 25.52
N TYR A 156 -15.13 -0.83 24.67
CA TYR A 156 -15.62 -2.01 23.97
C TYR A 156 -14.55 -2.64 23.07
N LEU A 157 -13.85 -1.83 22.28
CA LEU A 157 -12.80 -2.31 21.37
C LEU A 157 -11.57 -2.84 22.10
N ILE A 158 -11.24 -2.29 23.28
CA ILE A 158 -10.16 -2.79 24.13
C ILE A 158 -10.54 -4.15 24.73
N ALA A 159 -11.80 -4.31 25.15
CA ALA A 159 -12.30 -5.58 25.69
C ALA A 159 -12.45 -6.67 24.62
N ALA A 160 -12.87 -6.29 23.41
CA ALA A 160 -13.04 -7.19 22.27
C ALA A 160 -11.75 -7.42 21.46
N GLY A 161 -10.70 -6.66 21.73
CA GLY A 161 -9.46 -6.69 20.97
C GLY A 161 -8.72 -8.02 21.14
N THR A 162 -8.11 -8.50 20.06
CA THR A 162 -7.21 -9.65 20.12
C THR A 162 -5.97 -9.28 20.95
N PRO A 163 -5.43 -10.21 21.77
CA PRO A 163 -4.18 -9.97 22.45
C PRO A 163 -3.13 -9.57 21.41
N ALA A 164 -2.45 -8.45 21.65
CA ALA A 164 -1.24 -8.14 20.93
C ALA A 164 -0.35 -9.37 21.10
N SER A 165 -0.01 -10.07 20.03
CA SER A 165 1.05 -11.05 20.14
C SER A 165 2.24 -10.28 20.67
N THR A 166 2.81 -10.77 21.79
CA THR A 166 4.11 -10.32 22.30
C THR A 166 5.01 -10.04 21.11
N VAL A 167 5.76 -8.94 21.15
CA VAL A 167 6.84 -8.64 20.21
C VAL A 167 7.89 -9.75 20.35
N VAL A 168 7.56 -10.94 19.85
CA VAL A 168 8.50 -11.86 19.26
C VAL A 168 9.07 -11.02 18.15
N VAL A 169 10.37 -10.78 18.23
CA VAL A 169 11.18 -10.39 17.08
C VAL A 169 10.62 -11.19 15.92
N GLN A 170 9.80 -10.56 15.07
CA GLN A 170 9.61 -11.07 13.74
C GLN A 170 11.04 -11.02 13.20
N GLN A 171 11.70 -12.18 13.22
CA GLN A 171 12.47 -12.58 12.05
C GLN A 171 11.66 -12.06 10.89
N LYS A 172 12.20 -11.09 10.13
CA LYS A 172 11.58 -10.56 8.91
C LYS A 172 10.67 -11.65 8.37
N THR A 173 9.36 -11.55 8.59
CA THR A 173 8.46 -12.33 7.75
C THR A 173 8.79 -11.73 6.40
N GLU A 174 9.46 -12.48 5.54
CA GLU A 174 9.86 -11.96 4.26
C GLU A 174 8.58 -11.43 3.61
N THR A 175 8.39 -10.11 3.60
CA THR A 175 7.22 -9.55 2.92
C THR A 175 7.37 -10.00 1.49
N PHE A 176 6.38 -10.76 0.99
CA PHE A 176 6.45 -11.32 -0.35
C PHE A 176 6.83 -10.24 -1.37
N LYS A 177 7.53 -10.65 -2.42
CA LYS A 177 7.98 -9.74 -3.47
C LYS A 177 6.81 -9.48 -4.43
N GLU A 178 6.75 -8.28 -5.03
CA GLU A 178 5.77 -7.98 -6.09
C GLU A 178 5.81 -9.03 -7.20
N ARG A 179 7.02 -9.49 -7.54
CA ARG A 179 7.25 -10.56 -8.51
C ARG A 179 6.51 -11.87 -8.18
N SER A 180 6.30 -12.18 -6.92
CA SER A 180 5.56 -13.38 -6.52
C SER A 180 4.07 -13.29 -6.87
N LEU A 181 3.53 -12.09 -7.10
CA LEU A 181 2.15 -11.89 -7.55
C LEU A 181 1.94 -12.24 -9.03
N HIS A 182 3.00 -12.27 -9.84
CA HIS A 182 2.89 -12.45 -11.29
C HIS A 182 2.27 -13.81 -11.64
N ARG A 183 2.63 -14.86 -10.90
CA ARG A 183 2.10 -16.20 -11.13
C ARG A 183 0.62 -16.29 -10.74
N LEU A 184 0.21 -15.62 -9.66
CA LEU A 184 -1.19 -15.52 -9.24
C LEU A 184 -2.02 -14.79 -10.29
N LEU A 185 -1.53 -13.65 -10.79
CA LEU A 185 -2.20 -12.91 -11.86
C LEU A 185 -2.27 -13.75 -13.14
N SER A 186 -1.19 -14.43 -13.53
CA SER A 186 -1.18 -15.33 -14.69
C SER A 186 -2.24 -16.43 -14.58
N ASN A 187 -2.42 -17.02 -13.39
CA ASN A 187 -3.45 -18.01 -13.15
C ASN A 187 -4.87 -17.46 -13.35
N TYR A 188 -5.15 -16.27 -12.81
CA TYR A 188 -6.42 -15.58 -13.02
C TYR A 188 -6.67 -15.25 -14.50
N LEU A 189 -5.66 -14.75 -15.20
CA LEU A 189 -5.73 -14.38 -16.61
C LEU A 189 -5.95 -15.58 -17.54
N LEU A 190 -5.35 -16.74 -17.23
CA LEU A 190 -5.60 -17.98 -17.95
C LEU A 190 -7.07 -18.39 -17.90
N GLY A 191 -7.74 -18.22 -16.75
CA GLY A 191 -9.19 -18.44 -16.63
C GLY A 191 -10.04 -17.50 -17.49
N LYS A 192 -9.49 -16.35 -17.89
CA LYS A 192 -10.08 -15.40 -18.84
C LYS A 192 -9.61 -15.60 -20.30
N ASN A 193 -8.90 -16.69 -20.61
CA ASN A 193 -8.28 -16.94 -21.92
C ASN A 193 -7.23 -15.89 -22.35
N ILE A 194 -6.64 -15.18 -21.39
CA ILE A 194 -5.58 -14.19 -21.64
C ILE A 194 -4.22 -14.86 -21.39
N LEU A 195 -3.39 -14.93 -22.42
CA LEU A 195 -2.02 -15.45 -22.30
C LEU A 195 -1.10 -14.33 -21.85
N SER A 196 -0.49 -14.50 -20.67
CA SER A 196 0.32 -13.46 -20.02
C SER A 196 1.80 -13.77 -19.98
N LYS A 197 2.65 -12.74 -20.04
CA LYS A 197 4.10 -12.85 -19.90
C LYS A 197 4.65 -11.75 -19.00
N THR A 198 5.45 -12.13 -18.01
CA THR A 198 6.25 -11.20 -17.22
C THR A 198 7.38 -10.61 -18.06
N ILE A 199 7.52 -9.29 -17.99
CA ILE A 199 8.57 -8.53 -18.66
C ILE A 199 9.58 -8.06 -17.61
N PHE A 200 10.76 -8.69 -17.60
CA PHE A 200 11.82 -8.34 -16.65
C PHE A 200 12.57 -7.11 -17.14
N HIS A 201 12.48 -6.01 -16.40
CA HIS A 201 13.22 -4.79 -16.71
C HIS A 201 14.74 -5.01 -16.69
N GLU A 202 15.24 -5.98 -15.93
CA GLU A 202 16.66 -6.37 -15.89
C GLU A 202 17.13 -7.03 -17.20
N SER A 203 16.20 -7.57 -17.97
CA SER A 203 16.47 -8.12 -19.31
C SER A 203 16.49 -7.04 -20.40
N SER A 204 16.24 -5.78 -20.03
CA SER A 204 16.33 -4.65 -20.95
C SER A 204 17.78 -4.19 -21.16
N THR A 205 18.01 -3.38 -22.20
CA THR A 205 19.29 -2.73 -22.49
C THR A 205 19.84 -1.95 -21.29
N ARG A 206 21.16 -1.99 -21.07
CA ARG A 206 21.84 -1.44 -19.88
C ARG A 206 21.53 0.05 -19.61
N VAL A 207 21.23 0.82 -20.66
CA VAL A 207 20.84 2.24 -20.56
C VAL A 207 19.40 2.41 -20.07
N ASP A 208 18.51 1.51 -20.46
CA ASP A 208 17.07 1.60 -20.20
C ASP A 208 16.64 0.83 -18.94
N GLN A 209 17.51 -0.02 -18.38
CA GLN A 209 17.32 -0.66 -17.07
C GLN A 209 17.08 0.34 -15.92
N ALA A 210 17.72 1.51 -16.00
CA ALA A 210 17.64 2.55 -14.98
C ALA A 210 16.55 3.61 -15.27
N GLN A 211 15.88 3.54 -16.43
CA GLN A 211 14.82 4.49 -16.76
C GLN A 211 13.55 4.13 -15.98
N LYS A 212 13.09 5.07 -15.16
CA LYS A 212 11.81 4.96 -14.47
C LYS A 212 10.66 5.07 -15.47
N TRP A 213 9.63 4.25 -15.25
CA TRP A 213 8.34 4.28 -15.96
C TRP A 213 8.43 4.08 -17.48
N VAL A 214 9.18 3.05 -17.87
CA VAL A 214 9.27 2.63 -19.28
C VAL A 214 8.80 1.19 -19.49
N HIS A 215 8.83 0.36 -18.45
CA HIS A 215 8.62 -1.09 -18.57
C HIS A 215 7.34 -1.49 -17.85
N PRO A 216 6.38 -2.15 -18.52
CA PRO A 216 5.31 -2.83 -17.82
C PRO A 216 5.84 -4.07 -17.10
N ASP A 217 5.21 -4.46 -15.99
CA ASP A 217 5.61 -5.66 -15.25
C ASP A 217 5.16 -6.94 -15.96
N MET A 218 3.95 -6.94 -16.49
CA MET A 218 3.40 -8.04 -17.29
C MET A 218 2.62 -7.53 -18.48
N VAL A 219 2.61 -8.34 -19.54
CA VAL A 219 1.80 -8.12 -20.74
C VAL A 219 0.89 -9.31 -20.99
N GLY A 220 -0.26 -9.08 -21.63
CA GLY A 220 -1.22 -10.12 -21.96
C GLY A 220 -1.73 -10.00 -23.38
N VAL A 221 -2.15 -11.11 -23.96
CA VAL A 221 -2.84 -11.16 -25.26
C VAL A 221 -4.06 -12.06 -25.16
N GLU A 222 -5.17 -11.53 -25.66
CA GLU A 222 -6.41 -12.25 -25.86
C GLU A 222 -6.70 -12.32 -27.35
N PHE A 223 -7.09 -13.51 -27.81
CA PHE A 223 -7.56 -13.71 -29.18
C PHE A 223 -9.06 -13.95 -29.11
N ASN A 224 -9.85 -13.14 -29.81
CA ASN A 224 -11.29 -13.34 -29.84
C ASN A 224 -11.62 -14.60 -30.65
N GLU A 225 -12.11 -15.63 -29.96
CA GLU A 225 -12.42 -16.93 -30.56
C GLU A 225 -13.87 -16.98 -31.01
N PHE A 226 -14.11 -16.70 -32.28
CA PHE A 226 -15.38 -17.05 -32.93
C PHE A 226 -15.31 -18.51 -33.36
N GLN A 227 -16.34 -19.30 -33.03
CA GLN A 227 -16.37 -20.71 -33.42
C GLN A 227 -16.41 -20.88 -34.96
N GLU A 228 -17.07 -19.94 -35.66
CA GLU A 228 -17.29 -20.09 -37.10
C GLU A 228 -16.13 -19.53 -37.95
N PHE A 229 -15.64 -20.37 -38.87
CA PHE A 229 -14.47 -20.06 -39.70
C PHE A 229 -14.68 -18.85 -40.61
N ALA A 230 -15.88 -18.70 -41.18
CA ALA A 230 -16.23 -17.58 -42.04
C ALA A 230 -16.17 -16.25 -41.26
N THR A 231 -16.69 -16.20 -40.03
CA THR A 231 -16.67 -15.01 -39.17
C THR A 231 -15.24 -14.63 -38.80
N ARG A 232 -14.40 -15.60 -38.44
CA ARG A 232 -12.98 -15.34 -38.16
C ARG A 232 -12.25 -14.80 -39.39
N SER A 233 -12.52 -15.35 -40.56
CA SER A 233 -11.90 -14.93 -41.81
C SER A 233 -12.33 -13.51 -42.20
N LEU A 234 -13.62 -13.19 -42.02
CA LEU A 234 -14.15 -11.85 -42.22
C LEU A 234 -13.52 -10.85 -41.24
N LEU A 235 -13.47 -11.15 -39.94
CA LEU A 235 -12.87 -10.28 -38.94
C LEU A 235 -11.38 -10.05 -39.19
N LYS A 236 -10.64 -11.10 -39.56
CA LYS A 236 -9.23 -10.95 -39.97
C LYS A 236 -9.06 -10.08 -41.22
N ALA A 237 -10.02 -10.10 -42.14
CA ALA A 237 -9.95 -9.32 -43.38
C ALA A 237 -10.44 -7.87 -43.22
N ALA A 238 -11.45 -7.63 -42.38
CA ALA A 238 -12.16 -6.37 -42.27
C ALA A 238 -11.79 -5.54 -41.03
N GLU A 239 -11.56 -6.19 -39.88
CA GLU A 239 -11.47 -5.53 -38.57
C GLU A 239 -10.41 -6.18 -37.65
N THR A 240 -9.15 -6.23 -38.12
CA THR A 240 -8.04 -6.85 -37.38
C THR A 240 -7.85 -6.31 -35.95
N LYS A 241 -8.23 -5.06 -35.69
CA LYS A 241 -8.18 -4.43 -34.35
C LYS A 241 -9.20 -4.99 -33.36
N GLU A 242 -10.22 -5.71 -33.83
CA GLU A 242 -11.20 -6.38 -32.97
C GLU A 242 -10.86 -7.86 -32.72
N TYR A 243 -9.90 -8.42 -33.47
CA TYR A 243 -9.55 -9.84 -33.34
C TYR A 243 -8.59 -10.14 -32.18
N VAL A 244 -7.82 -9.13 -31.76
CA VAL A 244 -6.79 -9.25 -30.72
C VAL A 244 -6.85 -8.08 -29.76
N ALA A 245 -6.74 -8.37 -28.47
CA ALA A 245 -6.56 -7.37 -27.44
C ALA A 245 -5.23 -7.57 -26.73
N LEU A 246 -4.45 -6.50 -26.61
CA LEU A 246 -3.24 -6.45 -25.82
C LEU A 246 -3.50 -5.80 -24.48
N TYR A 247 -2.93 -6.40 -23.45
CA TYR A 247 -3.05 -5.99 -22.06
C TYR A 247 -1.68 -5.65 -21.50
N SER A 248 -1.65 -4.69 -20.58
CA SER A 248 -0.45 -4.32 -19.84
C SER A 248 -0.80 -4.12 -18.37
N TYR A 249 0.01 -4.68 -17.49
CA TYR A 249 -0.23 -4.73 -16.05
C TYR A 249 0.97 -4.19 -15.28
N GLU A 250 0.68 -3.34 -14.30
CA GLU A 250 1.61 -2.88 -13.28
C GLU A 250 1.18 -3.48 -11.94
N LEU A 251 2.05 -4.24 -11.28
CA LEU A 251 1.73 -4.94 -10.04
C LEU A 251 2.29 -4.21 -8.82
N LYS A 252 1.50 -4.17 -7.75
CA LYS A 252 1.88 -3.63 -6.44
C LYS A 252 1.45 -4.60 -5.35
N ARG A 253 2.15 -4.60 -4.22
CA ARG A 253 1.71 -5.42 -3.07
C ARG A 253 0.50 -4.81 -2.40
N THR A 254 0.60 -3.53 -2.07
CA THR A 254 -0.38 -2.85 -1.24
C THR A 254 -0.58 -1.42 -1.75
N ILE A 255 -1.82 -0.93 -1.69
CA ILE A 255 -2.15 0.49 -1.87
C ILE A 255 -2.89 0.97 -0.62
N GLU A 256 -2.19 1.66 0.27
CA GLU A 256 -2.72 2.00 1.60
C GLU A 256 -3.32 3.40 1.68
N ASN A 257 -2.83 4.33 0.86
CA ASN A 257 -3.14 5.75 0.98
C ASN A 257 -3.17 6.45 -0.38
N ASP A 258 -3.73 7.66 -0.38
CA ASP A 258 -3.91 8.51 -1.56
C ASP A 258 -2.59 8.80 -2.31
N HIS A 259 -1.47 8.97 -1.58
CA HIS A 259 -0.18 9.22 -2.19
C HIS A 259 0.32 8.00 -2.98
N GLN A 260 0.32 6.81 -2.36
CA GLN A 260 0.67 5.56 -3.03
C GLN A 260 -0.25 5.28 -4.21
N LEU A 261 -1.56 5.49 -4.05
CA LEU A 261 -2.52 5.34 -5.13
C LEU A 261 -2.13 6.20 -6.33
N LYS A 262 -1.90 7.49 -6.13
CA LYS A 262 -1.52 8.40 -7.23
C LYS A 262 -0.20 7.99 -7.87
N GLU A 263 0.82 7.72 -7.07
CA GLU A 263 2.13 7.29 -7.57
C GLU A 263 2.02 6.05 -8.45
N TYR A 264 1.37 5.00 -7.95
CA TYR A 264 1.26 3.73 -8.66
C TYR A 264 0.31 3.80 -9.85
N PHE A 265 -0.76 4.57 -9.73
CA PHE A 265 -1.70 4.79 -10.83
C PHE A 265 -1.03 5.53 -11.99
N PHE A 266 -0.26 6.59 -11.72
CA PHE A 266 0.46 7.30 -12.79
C PHE A 266 1.63 6.50 -13.35
N GLN A 267 2.26 5.65 -12.54
CA GLN A 267 3.20 4.66 -13.04
C GLN A 267 2.52 3.67 -14.02
N ALA A 268 1.40 3.08 -13.62
CA ALA A 268 0.61 2.19 -14.48
C ALA A 268 0.16 2.89 -15.75
N LEU A 269 -0.29 4.16 -15.65
CA LEU A 269 -0.65 4.99 -16.79
C LEU A 269 0.53 5.14 -17.75
N SER A 270 1.69 5.53 -17.26
CA SER A 270 2.90 5.71 -18.08
C SER A 270 3.35 4.40 -18.75
N ASN A 271 3.33 3.29 -18.00
CA ASN A 271 3.84 2.01 -18.45
C ASN A 271 2.88 1.22 -19.35
N SER A 272 1.57 1.48 -19.26
CA SER A 272 0.54 0.61 -19.84
C SER A 272 -0.40 1.27 -20.84
N SER A 273 -0.33 2.59 -21.03
CA SER A 273 -1.22 3.31 -21.98
C SER A 273 -1.02 2.93 -23.45
N TRP A 274 0.07 2.22 -23.78
CA TRP A 274 0.32 1.74 -25.14
C TRP A 274 -0.56 0.57 -25.56
N ALA A 275 -1.12 -0.17 -24.59
CA ALA A 275 -1.92 -1.37 -24.81
C ALA A 275 -3.42 -1.04 -24.93
N ASN A 276 -4.22 -2.00 -25.39
CA ASN A 276 -5.67 -1.81 -25.44
C ASN A 276 -6.26 -1.66 -24.04
N TYR A 277 -5.74 -2.41 -23.06
CA TYR A 277 -6.18 -2.32 -21.67
C TYR A 277 -4.97 -2.25 -20.73
N GLY A 278 -4.86 -1.14 -20.00
CA GLY A 278 -3.87 -0.94 -18.96
C GLY A 278 -4.48 -1.14 -17.58
N TYR A 279 -3.81 -1.91 -16.72
CA TYR A 279 -4.28 -2.22 -15.37
C TYR A 279 -3.23 -1.93 -14.30
N LEU A 280 -3.68 -1.35 -13.20
CA LEU A 280 -2.98 -1.40 -11.91
C LEU A 280 -3.53 -2.59 -11.13
N VAL A 281 -2.65 -3.50 -10.72
CA VAL A 281 -3.02 -4.70 -9.96
C VAL A 281 -2.39 -4.60 -8.59
N ALA A 282 -3.19 -4.81 -7.53
CA ALA A 282 -2.64 -4.87 -6.18
C ALA A 282 -3.22 -6.03 -5.38
N PHE A 283 -2.38 -6.62 -4.54
CA PHE A 283 -2.82 -7.73 -3.67
C PHE A 283 -3.70 -7.21 -2.53
N ASP A 284 -3.30 -6.12 -1.89
CA ASP A 284 -4.08 -5.46 -0.84
C ASP A 284 -4.37 -3.99 -1.19
N ILE A 285 -5.60 -3.56 -0.97
CA ILE A 285 -6.10 -2.23 -1.32
C ILE A 285 -6.94 -1.74 -0.17
N ASN A 286 -6.58 -0.58 0.39
CA ASN A 286 -7.36 0.09 1.41
C ASN A 286 -8.70 0.57 0.83
N GLU A 287 -9.80 0.25 1.49
CA GLU A 287 -11.14 0.64 1.05
C GLU A 287 -11.37 2.16 1.14
N ASP A 288 -10.62 2.86 2.00
CA ASP A 288 -10.74 4.33 2.18
C ASP A 288 -10.34 5.12 0.92
N ILE A 289 -9.62 4.51 -0.03
CA ILE A 289 -9.16 5.17 -1.27
C ILE A 289 -10.00 4.82 -2.50
N MET A 290 -11.11 4.10 -2.34
CA MET A 290 -11.93 3.61 -3.45
C MET A 290 -12.56 4.74 -4.29
N GLU A 291 -13.04 5.81 -3.65
CA GLU A 291 -13.63 6.96 -4.35
C GLU A 291 -12.58 7.71 -5.20
N GLU A 292 -11.36 7.88 -4.66
CA GLU A 292 -10.25 8.50 -5.38
C GLU A 292 -9.81 7.62 -6.56
N MET A 293 -9.73 6.31 -6.34
CA MET A 293 -9.38 5.33 -7.37
C MET A 293 -10.39 5.32 -8.51
N GLU A 294 -11.70 5.37 -8.19
CA GLU A 294 -12.77 5.50 -9.17
C GLU A 294 -12.61 6.79 -9.98
N ARG A 295 -12.30 7.91 -9.31
CA ARG A 295 -12.08 9.20 -10.00
C ARG A 295 -10.91 9.14 -10.97
N LEU A 296 -9.80 8.50 -10.58
CA LEU A 296 -8.63 8.31 -11.45
C LEU A 296 -8.97 7.39 -12.64
N ASN A 297 -9.66 6.27 -12.40
CA ASN A 297 -10.12 5.37 -13.46
C ASN A 297 -11.01 6.11 -14.47
N ARG A 298 -12.03 6.85 -14.02
CA ARG A 298 -12.92 7.62 -14.90
C ARG A 298 -12.18 8.68 -15.72
N SER A 299 -11.15 9.30 -15.13
CA SER A 299 -10.38 10.37 -15.76
C SER A 299 -9.36 9.87 -16.79
N PHE A 300 -8.67 8.77 -16.47
CA PHE A 300 -7.49 8.32 -17.23
C PHE A 300 -7.66 6.95 -17.90
N GLY A 301 -8.59 6.11 -17.42
CA GLY A 301 -8.96 4.85 -18.05
C GLY A 301 -8.11 3.63 -17.67
N ILE A 302 -7.19 3.74 -16.71
CA ILE A 302 -6.48 2.56 -16.16
C ILE A 302 -7.42 1.80 -15.25
N GLY A 303 -7.61 0.50 -15.54
CA GLY A 303 -8.41 -0.39 -14.72
C GLY A 303 -7.68 -0.78 -13.44
N VAL A 304 -8.41 -1.31 -12.45
CA VAL A 304 -7.84 -1.77 -11.19
C VAL A 304 -8.34 -3.16 -10.84
N ILE A 305 -7.40 -4.06 -10.52
CA ILE A 305 -7.68 -5.43 -10.09
C ILE A 305 -7.13 -5.61 -8.67
N LYS A 306 -8.00 -6.06 -7.75
CA LYS A 306 -7.62 -6.58 -6.44
C LYS A 306 -7.34 -8.07 -6.57
N LEU A 307 -6.06 -8.44 -6.51
CA LEU A 307 -5.60 -9.81 -6.70
C LEU A 307 -5.76 -10.63 -5.41
N SER A 308 -6.18 -11.88 -5.56
CA SER A 308 -6.26 -12.85 -4.46
C SER A 308 -5.55 -14.15 -4.87
N PRO A 309 -5.02 -14.94 -3.92
CA PRO A 309 -4.55 -16.30 -4.21
C PRO A 309 -5.65 -17.17 -4.80
N TYR A 310 -6.89 -16.94 -4.39
CA TYR A 310 -8.05 -17.64 -4.89
C TYR A 310 -8.64 -16.88 -6.07
N SER A 311 -8.72 -17.54 -7.24
CA SER A 311 -9.12 -16.91 -8.49
C SER A 311 -10.56 -16.36 -8.46
N ASP A 312 -11.44 -17.00 -7.71
CA ASP A 312 -12.82 -16.57 -7.44
C ASP A 312 -12.92 -15.30 -6.58
N ASN A 313 -11.88 -15.02 -5.79
CA ASN A 313 -11.78 -13.82 -4.94
C ASN A 313 -10.94 -12.70 -5.58
N THR A 314 -10.40 -12.91 -6.77
CA THR A 314 -9.76 -11.83 -7.55
C THR A 314 -10.85 -10.95 -8.14
N LEU A 315 -10.85 -9.66 -7.80
CA LEU A 315 -11.90 -8.72 -8.17
C LEU A 315 -11.36 -7.66 -9.12
N GLU A 316 -12.04 -7.48 -10.25
CA GLU A 316 -11.87 -6.31 -11.10
C GLU A 316 -12.69 -5.17 -10.50
N LEU A 317 -12.04 -4.32 -9.69
CA LEU A 317 -12.70 -3.22 -8.98
C LEU A 317 -13.20 -2.16 -9.96
N PHE A 318 -12.38 -1.83 -10.96
CA PHE A 318 -12.71 -0.87 -11.99
C PHE A 318 -12.21 -1.38 -13.35
N PRO A 319 -13.06 -1.42 -14.39
CA PRO A 319 -12.63 -1.89 -15.70
C PRO A 319 -11.70 -0.88 -16.38
N ALA A 320 -10.76 -1.38 -17.18
CA ALA A 320 -9.92 -0.52 -18.02
C ALA A 320 -10.71 -0.01 -19.24
N ARG A 321 -10.45 1.25 -19.62
CA ARG A 321 -10.96 1.80 -20.88
C ARG A 321 -10.15 1.24 -22.05
N LYS A 322 -10.83 0.73 -23.07
CA LYS A 322 -10.19 0.30 -24.32
C LYS A 322 -9.51 1.50 -25.01
N ASN A 323 -8.21 1.39 -25.26
CA ASN A 323 -7.42 2.36 -26.00
C ASN A 323 -6.95 1.79 -27.36
N GLU A 324 -6.56 2.69 -28.26
CA GLU A 324 -5.81 2.33 -29.47
C GLU A 324 -4.37 1.95 -29.12
N LEU A 325 -3.76 1.09 -29.92
CA LEU A 325 -2.37 0.69 -29.72
C LEU A 325 -1.40 1.82 -30.07
N ASP A 326 -0.46 2.12 -29.17
CA ASP A 326 0.65 3.03 -29.45
C ASP A 326 1.85 2.27 -30.01
N TYR A 327 1.94 2.24 -31.34
CA TYR A 327 3.03 1.57 -32.04
C TYR A 327 4.42 2.18 -31.80
N TYR A 328 4.52 3.47 -31.42
CA TYR A 328 5.82 4.06 -31.10
C TYR A 328 6.38 3.48 -29.79
N THR A 329 5.52 3.36 -28.78
CA THR A 329 5.91 2.72 -27.51
C THR A 329 6.17 1.23 -27.69
N ILE A 330 5.35 0.52 -28.48
CA ILE A 330 5.57 -0.91 -28.81
C ILE A 330 6.92 -1.12 -29.50
N ASP A 331 7.25 -0.30 -30.52
CA ASP A 331 8.53 -0.39 -31.23
C ASP A 331 9.71 -0.11 -30.29
N LYS A 332 9.60 0.91 -29.41
CA LYS A 332 10.60 1.18 -28.37
C LYS A 332 10.78 -0.04 -27.46
N LEU A 333 9.71 -0.60 -26.91
CA LEU A 333 9.73 -1.77 -26.04
C LEU A 333 10.38 -2.99 -26.72
N CYS A 334 10.07 -3.23 -28.00
CA CYS A 334 10.68 -4.31 -28.78
C CYS A 334 12.19 -4.13 -28.98
N ARG A 335 12.70 -2.89 -29.02
CA ARG A 335 14.14 -2.61 -29.17
C ARG A 335 14.90 -2.78 -27.86
N ILE A 336 14.26 -2.42 -26.74
CA ILE A 336 14.92 -2.43 -25.44
C ILE A 336 14.78 -3.75 -24.69
N ASN A 337 13.74 -4.55 -24.94
CA ASN A 337 13.46 -5.79 -24.22
C ASN A 337 13.15 -6.98 -25.16
N ASN A 338 14.01 -8.01 -25.12
CA ASN A 338 13.88 -9.18 -26.01
C ASN A 338 12.67 -10.06 -25.67
N ASP A 339 12.28 -10.17 -24.40
CA ASP A 339 11.11 -10.96 -24.01
C ASP A 339 9.83 -10.33 -24.53
N PHE A 340 9.71 -9.01 -24.43
CA PHE A 340 8.62 -8.24 -25.03
C PHE A 340 8.59 -8.41 -26.55
N LYS A 341 9.73 -8.27 -27.23
CA LYS A 341 9.85 -8.48 -28.68
C LYS A 341 9.39 -9.88 -29.09
N ASN A 342 9.82 -10.90 -28.36
CA ASN A 342 9.45 -12.29 -28.60
C ASN A 342 7.97 -12.54 -28.35
N PHE A 343 7.39 -11.91 -27.32
CA PHE A 343 5.96 -11.95 -27.02
C PHE A 343 5.13 -11.39 -28.18
N ILE A 344 5.45 -10.19 -28.67
CA ILE A 344 4.78 -9.57 -29.82
C ILE A 344 4.96 -10.44 -31.08
N THR A 345 6.18 -10.92 -31.34
CA THR A 345 6.47 -11.76 -32.51
C THR A 345 5.64 -13.05 -32.52
N LYS A 346 5.57 -13.75 -31.37
CA LYS A 346 4.80 -14.99 -31.25
C LYS A 346 3.29 -14.72 -31.32
N SER A 347 2.81 -13.65 -30.72
CA SER A 347 1.40 -13.23 -30.82
C SER A 347 1.01 -12.95 -32.27
N THR A 348 1.84 -12.22 -33.01
CA THR A 348 1.63 -11.97 -34.45
C THR A 348 1.64 -13.25 -35.28
N LYS A 349 2.47 -14.24 -34.92
CA LYS A 349 2.43 -15.56 -35.59
C LYS A 349 1.09 -16.27 -35.39
N VAL A 350 0.48 -16.19 -34.20
CA VAL A 350 -0.85 -16.76 -33.95
C VAL A 350 -1.91 -16.04 -34.79
N LEU A 351 -1.85 -14.71 -34.90
CA LEU A 351 -2.77 -13.93 -35.73
C LEU A 351 -2.72 -14.35 -37.21
N ASN A 352 -1.51 -14.54 -37.73
CA ASN A 352 -1.25 -14.87 -39.12
C ASN A 352 -1.29 -16.37 -39.43
N ALA A 353 -1.44 -17.23 -38.42
CA ALA A 353 -1.48 -18.66 -38.62
C ALA A 353 -2.72 -19.08 -39.43
N GLN A 354 -2.50 -20.03 -40.35
CA GLN A 354 -3.57 -20.73 -41.05
C GLN A 354 -4.28 -21.69 -40.08
N ALA A 355 -5.55 -22.00 -40.37
CA ALA A 355 -6.38 -22.81 -39.48
C ALA A 355 -5.75 -24.18 -39.15
N GLU A 356 -5.08 -24.81 -40.12
CA GLU A 356 -4.46 -26.14 -39.99
C GLU A 356 -3.33 -26.19 -38.96
N VAL A 357 -2.61 -25.08 -38.76
CA VAL A 357 -1.44 -25.00 -37.86
C VAL A 357 -1.68 -24.07 -36.67
N LEU A 358 -2.87 -23.49 -36.56
CA LEU A 358 -3.18 -22.47 -35.56
C LEU A 358 -2.97 -23.00 -34.14
N GLU A 359 -3.47 -24.19 -33.83
CA GLU A 359 -3.34 -24.80 -32.51
C GLU A 359 -1.88 -25.07 -32.14
N ASP A 360 -1.07 -25.52 -33.09
CA ASP A 360 0.36 -25.74 -32.86
C ASP A 360 1.09 -24.42 -32.58
N VAL A 361 0.79 -23.37 -33.35
CA VAL A 361 1.37 -22.03 -33.16
C VAL A 361 0.92 -21.42 -31.84
N LYS A 362 -0.36 -21.56 -31.49
CA LYS A 362 -0.95 -21.09 -30.22
C LYS A 362 -0.35 -21.85 -29.03
N SER A 363 -0.16 -23.16 -29.13
CA SER A 363 0.56 -23.96 -28.13
C SER A 363 2.01 -23.48 -27.95
N GLY A 364 2.68 -23.10 -29.05
CA GLY A 364 4.01 -22.50 -29.02
C GLY A 364 4.09 -21.13 -28.32
N LEU A 365 3.01 -20.36 -28.34
CA LEU A 365 2.86 -19.12 -27.55
C LEU A 365 2.55 -19.44 -26.08
N GLN A 366 1.62 -20.36 -25.81
CA GLN A 366 1.27 -20.80 -24.45
C GLN A 366 2.49 -21.32 -23.69
N LYS A 367 3.36 -22.12 -24.34
CA LYS A 367 4.61 -22.62 -23.74
C LYS A 367 5.62 -21.52 -23.40
N PHE A 368 5.56 -20.38 -24.10
CA PHE A 368 6.43 -19.23 -23.87
C PHE A 368 5.90 -18.32 -22.75
N CYS A 369 4.57 -18.21 -22.65
CA CYS A 369 3.88 -17.44 -21.64
C CYS A 369 4.08 -18.03 -20.23
N ASP A 370 3.77 -17.21 -19.23
CA ASP A 370 3.83 -17.65 -17.84
C ASP A 370 2.72 -18.66 -17.57
N ARG A 371 3.00 -19.61 -16.67
CA ARG A 371 2.09 -20.70 -16.35
C ARG A 371 1.31 -20.38 -15.08
N GLY A 372 0.05 -20.78 -15.07
CA GLY A 372 -0.77 -20.80 -13.86
C GLY A 372 -0.42 -21.97 -12.94
N PHE A 373 -1.43 -22.40 -12.18
CA PHE A 373 -1.35 -23.54 -11.27
C PHE A 373 -2.22 -24.68 -11.79
N SER A 374 -1.85 -25.91 -11.44
CA SER A 374 -2.52 -27.14 -11.86
C SER A 374 -3.61 -27.55 -10.87
N SER A 375 -3.50 -27.12 -9.62
CA SER A 375 -4.45 -27.41 -8.54
C SER A 375 -4.47 -26.27 -7.50
N GLN A 376 -5.50 -26.27 -6.66
CA GLN A 376 -5.60 -25.35 -5.52
C GLN A 376 -4.52 -25.60 -4.46
N GLU A 377 -4.09 -26.86 -4.32
CA GLU A 377 -2.98 -27.23 -3.42
C GLU A 377 -1.66 -26.57 -3.85
N GLU A 378 -1.37 -26.55 -5.16
CA GLU A 378 -0.16 -25.91 -5.71
C GLU A 378 -0.17 -24.38 -5.46
N ILE A 379 -1.35 -23.76 -5.45
CA ILE A 379 -1.50 -22.33 -5.11
C ILE A 379 -1.12 -22.11 -3.64
N LEU A 380 -1.65 -22.92 -2.72
CA LEU A 380 -1.37 -22.80 -1.29
C LEU A 380 0.11 -23.06 -0.98
N GLU A 381 0.71 -24.07 -1.59
CA GLU A 381 2.15 -24.33 -1.49
C GLU A 381 2.95 -23.11 -1.95
N TYR A 382 2.62 -22.58 -3.12
CA TYR A 382 3.30 -21.39 -3.66
C TYR A 382 3.14 -20.17 -2.77
N CYS A 383 1.95 -19.91 -2.23
CA CYS A 383 1.70 -18.81 -1.31
C CYS A 383 2.52 -18.95 -0.03
N ASN A 384 2.56 -20.15 0.56
CA ASN A 384 3.36 -20.44 1.74
C ASN A 384 4.87 -20.26 1.45
N GLU A 385 5.38 -20.80 0.35
CA GLU A 385 6.79 -20.66 -0.06
C GLU A 385 7.19 -19.20 -0.31
N ASN A 386 6.27 -18.39 -0.86
CA ASN A 386 6.53 -17.00 -1.20
C ASN A 386 6.10 -16.02 -0.11
N HIS A 387 5.61 -16.51 1.04
CA HIS A 387 5.08 -15.72 2.15
C HIS A 387 3.94 -14.76 1.73
N ILE A 388 3.13 -15.18 0.75
CA ILE A 388 1.91 -14.48 0.35
C ILE A 388 0.79 -14.92 1.31
N PRO A 389 0.03 -13.99 1.92
CA PRO A 389 -1.13 -14.35 2.73
C PRO A 389 -2.15 -15.15 1.92
N CYS A 390 -2.56 -16.34 2.37
CA CYS A 390 -3.57 -17.17 1.71
C CYS A 390 -4.55 -17.76 2.72
#